data_AF-J3KLS5-F1
#
_entry.id   AF-J3KLS5-F1
#
_cell.length_a   1.000
_cell.length_b   1.000
_cell.length_c   1.000
_cell.angle_alpha   90.00
_cell.angle_beta   90.00
_cell.angle_gamma   90.00
#
_symmetry.space_group_name_H-M   'P 1'
#
loop_
_entity.id
_entity.type
_entity.pdbx_description
1 polymer ?
#
loop_
_entity_poly.entity_id
_entity_poly.type
_entity_poly.pdbx_seq_one_letter_code
_entity_poly.pdbx_strand_id
1 'polypeptide(L)'
;MSSETLVVAVYQPGLLEVGWTGPTGVICMTNNSYIVKYPKASSGHNTYNKIHLEQMVTERQIYECLSRHEGVIPYHRPYDDDGVIRLTYTNQCDLEKYIPAHNMPSQSFCAAWVNTIYSTLDFSARNPECVDGKVNAGNIIFNWGL
;
A
#
# COMPACT_ATOMS: atom_id res chain seq x y z
N MET A 1 -8.47 -22.34 -19.43
CA MET A 1 -7.35 -22.12 -18.49
C MET A 1 -6.35 -21.21 -19.18
N SER A 2 -6.39 -19.91 -18.86
CA SER A 2 -5.46 -18.93 -19.42
C SER A 2 -4.28 -18.83 -18.47
N SER A 3 -3.10 -19.20 -18.97
CA SER A 3 -1.83 -19.05 -18.25
C SER A 3 -1.58 -17.56 -18.04
N GLU A 4 -1.59 -17.10 -16.80
CA GLU A 4 -1.17 -15.76 -16.44
C GLU A 4 0.34 -15.65 -16.66
N THR A 5 0.71 -15.06 -17.79
CA THR A 5 2.09 -14.71 -18.08
C THR A 5 2.57 -13.75 -17.00
N LEU A 6 3.55 -14.18 -16.20
CA LEU A 6 4.24 -13.37 -15.21
C LEU A 6 4.72 -12.07 -15.85
N VAL A 7 4.13 -10.95 -15.40
CA VAL A 7 4.57 -9.61 -15.77
C VAL A 7 5.95 -9.42 -15.15
N VAL A 8 6.98 -9.44 -16.00
CA VAL A 8 8.37 -9.22 -15.60
C VAL A 8 8.51 -7.77 -15.17
N ALA A 9 8.46 -7.55 -13.85
CA ALA A 9 8.93 -6.30 -13.25
C ALA A 9 10.38 -6.09 -13.66
N VAL A 10 10.72 -4.93 -14.22
CA VAL A 10 12.11 -4.57 -14.50
C VAL A 10 12.80 -4.35 -13.15
N TYR A 11 13.63 -5.31 -12.74
CA TYR A 11 14.32 -5.31 -11.45
C TYR A 11 15.42 -4.23 -11.40
N GLN A 12 15.34 -3.34 -10.41
CA GLN A 12 16.38 -2.35 -10.08
C GLN A 12 17.37 -2.90 -9.03
N PRO A 13 18.66 -2.48 -9.01
CA PRO A 13 19.66 -2.95 -8.05
C PRO A 13 19.35 -2.54 -6.60
N GLY A 14 19.52 -3.45 -5.63
CA GLY A 14 19.31 -3.19 -4.19
C GLY A 14 18.01 -3.76 -3.61
N LEU A 15 17.27 -4.52 -4.40
CA LEU A 15 16.03 -5.16 -4.00
C LEU A 15 16.27 -6.36 -3.08
N LEU A 16 15.77 -6.31 -1.83
CA LEU A 16 15.94 -7.41 -0.87
C LEU A 16 14.85 -8.48 -1.01
N GLU A 17 13.62 -8.09 -1.35
CA GLU A 17 12.48 -9.00 -1.57
C GLU A 17 11.40 -8.33 -2.42
N VAL A 18 10.81 -9.04 -3.40
CA VAL A 18 9.58 -8.63 -4.09
C VAL A 18 8.40 -9.14 -3.29
N GLY A 19 7.65 -8.21 -2.71
CA GLY A 19 6.40 -8.51 -2.02
C GLY A 19 5.19 -8.51 -2.96
N TRP A 20 4.04 -8.21 -2.36
CA TRP A 20 2.72 -8.17 -3.00
C TRP A 20 2.65 -7.25 -4.23
N THR A 21 2.03 -7.75 -5.31
CA THR A 21 1.60 -6.92 -6.44
C THR A 21 0.21 -6.37 -6.17
N GLY A 22 0.13 -5.10 -5.75
CA GLY A 22 -1.13 -4.39 -5.67
C GLY A 22 -1.68 -4.07 -7.07
N PRO A 23 -2.91 -3.54 -7.19
CA PRO A 23 -3.48 -3.19 -8.49
C PRO A 23 -2.59 -2.21 -9.29
N THR A 24 -1.94 -1.26 -8.61
CA THR A 24 -1.19 -0.14 -9.20
C THR A 24 0.34 -0.34 -9.24
N GLY A 25 0.90 -1.32 -8.53
CA GLY A 25 2.35 -1.38 -8.36
C GLY A 25 2.91 -2.66 -7.75
N VAL A 26 4.24 -2.73 -7.69
CA VAL A 26 5.04 -3.78 -7.09
C VAL A 26 5.67 -3.24 -5.81
N ILE A 27 5.50 -3.95 -4.69
CA ILE A 27 6.07 -3.56 -3.40
C ILE A 27 7.42 -4.25 -3.20
N CYS A 28 8.41 -3.47 -2.81
CA CYS A 28 9.81 -3.84 -2.68
C CYS A 28 10.31 -3.51 -1.27
N MET A 29 10.97 -4.45 -0.59
CA MET A 29 11.61 -4.16 0.71
C MET A 29 13.03 -3.62 0.50
N THR A 30 13.41 -2.58 1.26
CA THR A 30 14.73 -1.92 1.10
C THR A 30 15.71 -2.16 2.24
N ASN A 31 15.28 -2.13 3.50
CA ASN A 31 16.19 -2.25 4.67
C ASN A 31 15.47 -2.57 5.99
N ASN A 32 14.39 -3.36 5.97
CA ASN A 32 13.51 -3.67 7.13
C ASN A 32 12.89 -2.45 7.84
N SER A 33 13.13 -1.23 7.36
CA SER A 33 12.54 0.00 7.90
C SER A 33 11.49 0.58 6.96
N TYR A 34 11.65 0.37 5.65
CA TYR A 34 10.75 0.89 4.63
C TYR A 34 10.40 -0.14 3.57
N ILE A 35 9.17 0.01 3.07
CA ILE A 35 8.75 -0.55 1.79
C ILE A 35 8.68 0.56 0.75
N VAL A 36 8.98 0.18 -0.49
CA VAL A 36 8.96 1.07 -1.64
C VAL A 36 8.04 0.46 -2.68
N LYS A 37 7.08 1.24 -3.18
CA LYS A 37 6.12 0.77 -4.18
C LYS A 37 6.38 1.44 -5.51
N TYR A 38 6.77 0.62 -6.50
CA TYR A 38 7.04 1.03 -7.87
C TYR A 38 5.81 0.82 -8.76
N PRO A 39 5.61 1.64 -9.80
CA PRO A 39 4.53 1.41 -10.77
C PRO A 39 4.78 0.12 -11.53
N LYS A 40 3.72 -0.58 -11.92
CA LYS A 40 3.87 -1.71 -12.86
C LYS A 40 4.38 -1.18 -14.19
N ALA A 41 5.35 -1.88 -14.76
CA ALA A 41 5.91 -1.56 -16.05
C ALA A 41 6.07 -2.84 -16.89
N SER A 42 5.81 -2.74 -18.18
CA SER A 42 6.07 -3.78 -19.17
C SER A 42 6.74 -3.18 -20.40
N SER A 43 7.74 -3.88 -20.94
CA SER A 43 8.53 -3.42 -22.08
C SER A 43 7.67 -3.32 -23.34
N GLY A 44 7.75 -2.21 -24.06
CA GLY A 44 6.96 -1.95 -25.27
C GLY A 44 5.50 -1.54 -25.02
N HIS A 45 5.03 -1.48 -23.77
CA HIS A 45 3.65 -1.14 -23.44
C HIS A 45 3.51 0.28 -22.85
N ASN A 46 3.81 1.31 -23.65
CA ASN A 46 3.85 2.71 -23.19
C ASN A 46 2.54 3.19 -22.55
N THR A 47 1.38 2.87 -23.13
CA THR A 47 0.07 3.27 -22.58
C THR A 47 -0.19 2.59 -21.24
N TYR A 48 0.12 1.31 -21.11
CA TYR A 48 -0.01 0.57 -19.85
C TYR A 48 0.87 1.18 -18.75
N ASN A 49 2.14 1.47 -19.08
CA ASN A 49 3.09 2.07 -18.16
C ASN A 49 2.63 3.46 -17.71
N LYS A 50 2.11 4.28 -18.64
CA LYS A 50 1.59 5.61 -18.34
C LYS A 50 0.39 5.57 -17.39
N ILE A 51 -0.56 4.64 -17.61
CA ILE A 51 -1.72 4.47 -16.72
C ILE A 51 -1.27 4.11 -15.30
N HIS A 52 -0.32 3.19 -15.15
CA HIS A 52 0.16 2.79 -13.82
C HIS A 52 0.96 3.90 -13.13
N LEU A 53 1.68 4.73 -13.90
CA LEU A 53 2.33 5.92 -13.37
C LEU A 53 1.32 6.96 -12.88
N GLU A 54 0.26 7.24 -13.65
CA GLU A 54 -0.82 8.15 -13.23
C GLU A 54 -1.54 7.63 -11.98
N GLN A 55 -1.81 6.32 -11.90
CA GLN A 55 -2.37 5.69 -10.71
C GLN A 55 -1.44 5.82 -9.49
N MET A 56 -0.12 5.70 -9.68
CA MET A 56 0.86 5.90 -8.61
C MET A 56 0.83 7.34 -8.09
N VAL A 57 0.66 8.33 -8.97
CA VAL A 57 0.53 9.74 -8.57
C VAL A 57 -0.72 9.94 -7.72
N THR A 58 -1.87 9.38 -8.12
CA THR A 58 -3.10 9.44 -7.31
C THR A 58 -2.91 8.77 -5.96
N GLU A 59 -2.31 7.57 -5.92
CA GLU A 59 -2.06 6.85 -4.68
C GLU A 59 -1.13 7.61 -3.73
N ARG A 60 -0.08 8.24 -4.27
CA ARG A 60 0.81 9.10 -3.50
C ARG A 60 0.07 10.28 -2.88
N GLN A 61 -0.81 10.95 -3.63
CA GLN A 61 -1.60 12.07 -3.12
C GLN A 61 -2.53 11.65 -1.98
N ILE A 62 -3.13 10.45 -2.08
CA ILE A 62 -3.94 9.86 -1.01
C ILE A 62 -3.08 9.69 0.25
N TYR A 63 -1.89 9.10 0.14
CA TYR A 63 -0.98 8.95 1.29
C TYR A 63 -0.49 10.29 1.86
N GLU A 64 -0.15 11.26 1.01
CA GLU A 64 0.25 12.60 1.46
C GLU A 64 -0.84 13.28 2.29
N CYS A 65 -2.09 13.07 1.92
CA CYS A 65 -3.24 13.64 2.59
C CYS A 65 -3.61 12.87 3.89
N LEU A 66 -3.59 11.54 3.84
CA LEU A 66 -4.06 10.68 4.93
C LEU A 66 -2.99 10.27 5.95
N SER A 67 -1.69 10.43 5.64
CA SER A 67 -0.57 9.96 6.48
C SER A 67 -0.50 10.53 7.90
N ARG A 68 -1.31 11.54 8.21
CA ARG A 68 -1.42 12.12 9.56
C ARG A 68 -2.30 11.29 10.50
N HIS A 69 -3.10 10.35 9.98
CA HIS A 69 -3.98 9.51 10.78
C HIS A 69 -3.24 8.25 11.25
N GLU A 70 -3.35 7.91 12.53
CA GLU A 70 -2.61 6.81 13.18
C GLU A 70 -2.90 5.41 12.60
N GLY A 71 -4.11 5.22 12.07
CA GLY A 71 -4.52 3.97 11.42
C GLY A 71 -4.06 3.81 9.96
N VAL A 72 -3.38 4.80 9.38
CA VAL A 72 -2.80 4.74 8.03
C VAL A 72 -1.30 4.49 8.15
N ILE A 73 -0.75 3.62 7.31
CA ILE A 73 0.70 3.39 7.30
C ILE A 73 1.45 4.71 6.99
N PRO A 74 2.48 5.08 7.77
CA PRO A 74 3.16 6.35 7.54
C PRO A 74 3.86 6.41 6.18
N TYR A 75 3.65 7.52 5.49
CA TYR A 75 4.32 7.86 4.24
C TYR A 75 5.51 8.79 4.50
N HIS A 76 6.66 8.48 3.90
CA HIS A 76 7.96 9.11 4.21
C HIS A 76 8.50 9.99 3.07
N ARG A 77 7.63 10.50 2.19
CA ARG A 77 7.96 11.23 0.94
C ARG A 77 8.36 10.30 -0.21
N PRO A 78 8.52 10.81 -1.44
CA PRO A 78 8.97 9.97 -2.56
C PRO A 78 10.32 9.30 -2.29
N TYR A 79 10.48 8.09 -2.81
CA TYR A 79 11.74 7.35 -2.72
C TYR A 79 12.80 7.92 -3.66
N ASP A 80 12.39 8.35 -4.85
CA ASP A 80 13.21 8.88 -5.94
C ASP A 80 12.48 10.04 -6.68
N ASP A 81 13.14 10.56 -7.72
CA ASP A 81 12.63 11.65 -8.56
C ASP A 81 11.42 11.25 -9.40
N ASP A 82 11.20 9.95 -9.61
CA ASP A 82 10.07 9.39 -10.35
C ASP A 82 8.79 9.33 -9.50
N GLY A 83 8.87 9.72 -8.22
CA GLY A 83 7.69 9.82 -7.35
C GLY A 83 7.28 8.49 -6.72
N VAL A 84 8.17 7.50 -6.69
CA VAL A 84 7.92 6.16 -6.13
C VAL A 84 7.54 6.27 -4.64
N ILE A 85 6.55 5.52 -4.19
CA ILE A 85 5.98 5.69 -2.84
C ILE A 85 6.87 4.98 -1.80
N ARG A 86 7.27 5.70 -0.74
CA ARG A 86 7.98 5.15 0.43
C ARG A 86 7.06 5.11 1.65
N LEU A 87 6.83 3.92 2.19
CA LEU A 87 6.01 3.71 3.40
C LEU A 87 6.83 3.03 4.50
N THR A 88 6.42 3.18 5.75
CA THR A 88 6.97 2.37 6.86
C THR A 88 6.82 0.88 6.55
N TYR A 89 7.84 0.08 6.81
CA TYR A 89 7.68 -1.38 6.76
C TYR A 89 6.91 -1.87 8.00
N THR A 90 5.92 -2.73 7.77
CA THR A 90 5.28 -3.51 8.84
C THR A 90 5.48 -4.98 8.57
N ASN A 91 5.86 -5.72 9.62
CA ASN A 91 5.95 -7.18 9.59
C ASN A 91 4.60 -7.85 9.87
N GLN A 92 3.57 -7.06 10.19
CA GLN A 92 2.21 -7.53 10.32
C GLN A 92 1.63 -7.60 8.90
N CYS A 93 1.45 -8.82 8.40
CA CYS A 93 0.77 -9.08 7.13
C CYS A 93 -0.62 -8.42 7.07
N ASP A 94 -1.26 -8.45 5.91
CA ASP A 94 -2.66 -8.09 5.78
C ASP A 94 -3.55 -8.86 6.76
N LEU A 95 -4.65 -8.23 7.18
CA LEU A 95 -5.54 -8.78 8.20
C LEU A 95 -6.08 -10.17 7.81
N GLU A 96 -6.32 -10.38 6.50
CA GLU A 96 -6.77 -11.67 5.95
C GLU A 96 -5.76 -12.80 6.17
N LYS A 97 -4.45 -12.53 6.14
CA LYS A 97 -3.42 -13.53 6.49
C LYS A 97 -3.10 -13.54 7.97
N TYR A 98 -3.21 -12.41 8.65
CA TYR A 98 -2.92 -12.33 10.08
C TYR A 98 -3.88 -13.21 10.90
N ILE A 99 -5.19 -13.10 10.66
CA ILE A 99 -6.23 -13.80 11.41
C ILE A 99 -6.01 -15.33 11.44
N PRO A 100 -5.80 -16.03 10.31
CA PRO A 100 -5.58 -17.48 10.33
C PRO A 100 -4.19 -17.89 10.83
N ALA A 101 -3.19 -17.00 10.78
CA ALA A 101 -1.83 -17.29 11.21
C ALA A 101 -1.63 -17.17 12.74
N HIS A 102 -2.59 -16.60 13.45
CA HIS A 102 -2.49 -16.33 14.89
C HIS A 102 -3.69 -16.91 15.65
N ASN A 103 -3.51 -17.15 16.94
CA ASN A 103 -4.65 -17.39 17.82
C ASN A 103 -5.59 -16.19 17.79
N MET A 104 -6.88 -16.44 17.96
CA MET A 104 -7.90 -15.39 18.03
C MET A 104 -7.46 -14.34 19.06
N PRO A 105 -7.35 -13.05 18.68
CA PRO A 105 -6.96 -12.01 19.62
C PRO A 105 -8.00 -11.84 20.74
N SER A 106 -7.61 -11.21 21.84
CA SER A 106 -8.56 -10.91 22.92
C SER A 106 -9.68 -10.00 22.41
N GLN A 107 -10.84 -10.02 23.09
CA GLN A 107 -11.95 -9.15 22.73
C GLN A 107 -11.57 -7.66 22.77
N SER A 108 -10.75 -7.26 23.74
CA SER A 108 -10.25 -5.88 23.84
C SER A 108 -9.38 -5.50 22.65
N PHE A 109 -8.55 -6.42 22.17
CA PHE A 109 -7.69 -6.21 21.01
C PHE A 109 -8.51 -6.10 19.72
N CYS A 110 -9.47 -7.01 19.51
CA CYS A 110 -10.41 -6.94 18.39
C CYS A 110 -11.22 -5.64 18.40
N ALA A 111 -11.69 -5.18 19.56
CA ALA A 111 -12.41 -3.91 19.67
C ALA A 111 -11.53 -2.72 19.31
N ALA A 112 -10.26 -2.73 19.72
CA ALA A 112 -9.31 -1.69 19.40
C ALA A 112 -9.02 -1.63 17.89
N TRP A 113 -8.84 -2.78 17.23
CA TRP A 113 -8.74 -2.85 15.76
C TRP A 113 -9.96 -2.30 15.03
N VAL A 114 -11.17 -2.70 15.43
CA VAL A 114 -12.41 -2.19 14.81
C VAL A 114 -12.51 -0.68 14.97
N ASN A 115 -12.14 -0.15 16.14
CA ASN A 115 -12.12 1.29 16.38
C ASN A 115 -11.09 2.01 15.50
N THR A 116 -9.89 1.45 15.32
CA THR A 116 -8.86 2.02 14.42
C THR A 116 -9.35 2.03 12.96
N ILE A 117 -9.96 0.95 12.48
CA ILE A 117 -10.55 0.89 11.13
C ILE A 117 -11.63 1.97 11.00
N TYR A 118 -12.57 2.00 11.93
CA TYR A 118 -13.69 2.94 11.90
C TYR A 118 -13.21 4.39 11.93
N SER A 119 -12.29 4.73 12.84
CA SER A 119 -11.68 6.07 12.93
C SER A 119 -10.98 6.46 11.62
N THR A 120 -10.27 5.52 10.99
CA THR A 120 -9.56 5.78 9.73
C THR A 120 -10.54 5.98 8.57
N LEU A 121 -11.61 5.19 8.50
CA LEU A 121 -12.65 5.34 7.48
C LEU A 121 -13.44 6.64 7.68
N ASP A 122 -13.79 6.99 8.92
CA ASP A 122 -14.45 8.25 9.26
C ASP A 122 -13.58 9.46 8.96
N PHE A 123 -12.29 9.41 9.29
CA PHE A 123 -11.33 10.43 8.91
C PHE A 123 -11.25 10.59 7.39
N SER A 124 -11.16 9.48 6.65
CA SER A 124 -11.12 9.52 5.18
C SER A 124 -12.41 10.09 4.59
N ALA A 125 -13.58 9.74 5.14
CA ALA A 125 -14.87 10.28 4.71
C ALA A 125 -15.02 11.78 4.98
N ARG A 126 -14.40 12.30 6.06
CA ARG A 126 -14.38 13.73 6.39
C ARG A 126 -13.38 14.55 5.58
N ASN A 127 -12.48 13.91 4.84
CA ASN A 127 -11.51 14.57 3.96
C ASN A 127 -11.67 14.05 2.51
N PRO A 128 -12.83 14.30 1.85
CA PRO A 128 -13.11 13.77 0.52
C PRO A 128 -12.12 14.23 -0.56
N GLU A 129 -11.48 15.39 -0.36
CA GLU A 129 -10.38 15.90 -1.18
C GLU A 129 -9.15 14.98 -1.19
N CYS A 130 -8.96 14.18 -0.13
CA CYS A 130 -7.91 13.18 -0.07
C CYS A 130 -8.24 11.94 -0.93
N VAL A 131 -9.50 11.73 -1.29
CA VAL A 131 -10.02 10.41 -1.69
C VAL A 131 -10.48 10.36 -3.15
N ASP A 132 -10.82 11.50 -3.78
CA ASP A 132 -11.27 11.64 -5.18
C ASP A 132 -12.09 10.43 -5.70
N GLY A 133 -13.02 9.93 -4.89
CA GLY A 133 -13.89 8.79 -5.19
C GLY A 133 -13.19 7.42 -5.44
N LYS A 134 -11.92 7.22 -5.09
CA LYS A 134 -11.11 6.04 -5.46
C LYS A 134 -10.52 5.23 -4.29
N VAL A 135 -10.92 5.50 -3.04
CA VAL A 135 -10.52 4.65 -1.91
C VAL A 135 -11.40 3.41 -1.85
N ASN A 136 -10.84 2.28 -2.28
CA ASN A 136 -11.32 0.97 -1.92
C ASN A 136 -10.43 0.45 -0.78
N ALA A 137 -10.95 -0.40 0.11
CA ALA A 137 -10.21 -0.96 1.24
C ALA A 137 -8.87 -1.65 0.85
N GLY A 138 -8.68 -2.01 -0.43
CA GLY A 138 -7.43 -2.55 -0.96
C GLY A 138 -6.38 -1.51 -1.40
N ASN A 139 -6.67 -0.21 -1.33
CA ASN A 139 -5.77 0.86 -1.80
C ASN A 139 -4.96 1.53 -0.68
N ILE A 140 -5.30 1.27 0.59
CA ILE A 140 -4.61 1.85 1.74
C ILE A 140 -4.13 0.69 2.62
N ILE A 141 -2.82 0.62 2.83
CA ILE A 141 -2.26 -0.31 3.81
C ILE A 141 -2.53 0.31 5.19
N PHE A 142 -3.42 -0.31 5.95
CA PHE A 142 -3.75 0.12 7.31
C PHE A 142 -2.62 -0.28 8.26
N ASN A 143 -2.34 0.61 9.23
CA ASN A 143 -1.45 0.32 10.33
C ASN A 143 -2.22 -0.45 11.41
N TRP A 144 -1.86 -1.71 11.63
CA TRP A 144 -2.51 -2.60 12.61
C TRP A 144 -1.84 -2.57 13.99
N GLY A 145 -0.86 -1.67 14.19
CA GLY A 145 -0.09 -1.50 15.41
C GLY A 145 -0.92 -1.01 16.60
N LEU A 146 -1.59 -1.95 17.24
CA LEU A 146 -1.94 -1.98 18.65
C LEU A 146 -1.31 -3.24 19.28
#